data_AF-A0A9E3BU48-F1
#
_entry.id   AF-A0A9E3BU48-F1
#
_cell.length_a   1.000
_cell.length_b   1.000
_cell.length_c   1.000
_cell.angle_alpha   90.00
_cell.angle_beta   90.00
_cell.angle_gamma   90.00
#
_symmetry.space_group_name_H-M   'P 1'
#
loop_
_entity.id
_entity.type
_entity.pdbx_description
1 polymer ?
#
loop_
_entity_poly.entity_id
_entity_poly.type
_entity_poly.pdbx_seq_one_letter_code
_entity_poly.pdbx_strand_id
1 'polypeptide(L)'
;DWAAAYPALIEGAVRALITMHRFDAPEILANATDLPAEHREFIRRAAQQLEIRRFGWVRDAEKWVALADKQTSPADVMLAPDLPSLARAASSMTRLVEHTYLDRDYRAPWSGNYDGLAGLRAALDVLPVRDLLTFAKLPEVTGDLRAAVVRTAWLRAWLLGKKKVLAEATAMLRDAHPELKPALDDIDAARTSAARHHARLLFVLRNPAFTIRLFVFHTQHRATSAFEQTHRNDGNWWCSYHPIDLYRSANRYLVGDALTWIGGMNPRWARADPFRDLPIWRMRDFNEISALSAIGNAPNFLSAQSIGWAQEISWLDRWLGRDEGVAEALHLAVRVTSLACPRETPHGHASRAAYQVLHRDYGDTEWAKRTPYWYHSGR
;
A
#
# COMPACT_ATOMS: atom_id res chain seq x y z
N ASP A 1 -23.57 -43.36 22.99
CA ASP A 1 -22.38 -44.21 23.20
C ASP A 1 -21.08 -43.65 22.62
N TRP A 2 -20.99 -43.36 21.33
CA TRP A 2 -19.76 -42.78 20.72
C TRP A 2 -19.36 -41.40 21.30
N ALA A 3 -20.35 -40.58 21.66
CA ALA A 3 -20.14 -39.24 22.21
C ALA A 3 -19.58 -39.21 23.64
N ALA A 4 -19.75 -40.28 24.41
CA ALA A 4 -19.23 -40.37 25.78
C ALA A 4 -17.73 -40.73 25.81
N ALA A 5 -17.21 -41.34 24.74
CA ALA A 5 -15.83 -41.82 24.68
C ALA A 5 -14.82 -40.75 24.18
N TYR A 6 -15.26 -39.70 23.47
CA TYR A 6 -14.35 -38.74 22.81
C TYR A 6 -14.82 -37.27 22.88
N PRO A 7 -14.92 -36.68 24.08
CA PRO A 7 -15.39 -35.30 24.27
C PRO A 7 -14.55 -34.25 23.52
N ALA A 8 -13.23 -34.43 23.43
CA ALA A 8 -12.34 -33.52 22.70
C ALA A 8 -12.57 -33.54 21.17
N LEU A 9 -13.05 -34.65 20.61
CA LEU A 9 -13.34 -34.78 19.19
C LEU A 9 -14.65 -34.06 18.83
N ILE A 10 -15.65 -34.13 19.71
CA ILE A 10 -16.91 -33.38 19.59
C ILE A 10 -16.64 -31.89 19.73
N GLU A 11 -15.82 -31.49 20.70
CA GLU A 11 -15.42 -30.08 20.86
C GLU A 11 -14.69 -29.57 19.60
N GLY A 12 -13.77 -30.36 19.05
CA GLY A 12 -13.07 -30.05 17.80
C GLY A 12 -14.00 -29.94 16.59
N ALA A 13 -14.96 -30.86 16.46
CA ALA A 13 -15.94 -30.86 15.36
C ALA A 13 -16.92 -29.67 15.47
N VAL A 14 -17.40 -29.34 16.67
CA VAL A 14 -18.25 -28.17 16.92
C VAL A 14 -17.47 -26.89 16.62
N ARG A 15 -16.21 -26.77 17.07
CA ARG A 15 -15.33 -25.64 16.72
C ARG A 15 -15.11 -25.53 15.21
N ALA A 16 -14.89 -26.65 14.51
CA ALA A 16 -14.72 -26.66 13.06
C ALA A 16 -16.01 -26.24 12.32
N LEU A 17 -17.17 -26.72 12.76
CA LEU A 17 -18.48 -26.36 12.19
C LEU A 17 -18.85 -24.88 12.45
N ILE A 18 -18.52 -24.36 13.63
CA ILE A 18 -18.63 -22.93 13.97
C ILE A 18 -17.75 -22.09 13.04
N THR A 19 -16.53 -22.57 12.73
CA THR A 19 -15.58 -21.89 11.83
C THR A 19 -16.03 -21.95 10.37
N MET A 20 -16.85 -22.94 9.98
CA MET A 20 -17.33 -23.15 8.61
C MET A 20 -18.68 -22.48 8.30
N HIS A 21 -19.34 -21.81 9.26
CA HIS A 21 -20.58 -21.05 9.07
C HIS A 21 -21.77 -21.81 8.43
N ARG A 22 -21.94 -23.11 8.69
CA ARG A 22 -22.95 -23.93 7.99
C ARG A 22 -24.26 -24.22 8.75
N PHE A 23 -24.45 -23.73 9.98
CA PHE A 23 -25.62 -24.09 10.80
C PHE A 23 -26.17 -22.89 11.60
N ASP A 24 -27.48 -22.88 11.83
CA ASP A 24 -28.15 -21.88 12.69
C ASP A 24 -28.07 -22.29 14.17
N ALA A 25 -27.88 -21.31 15.07
CA ALA A 25 -27.75 -21.53 16.51
C ALA A 25 -28.95 -22.28 17.14
N PRO A 26 -30.22 -22.01 16.77
CA PRO A 26 -31.36 -22.77 17.25
C PRO A 26 -31.35 -24.23 16.79
N GLU A 27 -30.85 -24.51 15.58
CA GLU A 27 -30.76 -25.87 15.03
C GLU A 27 -29.67 -26.69 15.74
N ILE A 28 -28.53 -26.07 16.05
CA ILE A 28 -27.47 -26.67 16.86
C ILE A 28 -28.01 -27.00 18.27
N LEU A 29 -28.78 -26.09 18.87
CA LEU A 29 -29.34 -26.29 20.21
C LEU A 29 -30.44 -27.35 20.24
N ALA A 30 -31.29 -27.40 19.22
CA ALA A 30 -32.34 -28.40 19.10
C ALA A 30 -31.78 -29.82 18.96
N ASN A 31 -30.64 -29.98 18.28
CA ASN A 31 -29.99 -31.28 18.08
C ASN A 31 -29.11 -31.71 19.27
N ALA A 32 -28.89 -30.84 20.26
CA ALA A 32 -28.02 -31.11 21.41
C ALA A 32 -28.76 -31.69 22.63
N THR A 33 -30.08 -31.94 22.54
CA THR A 33 -30.93 -32.31 23.69
C THR A 33 -30.47 -33.59 24.40
N ASP A 34 -29.94 -34.55 23.66
CA ASP A 34 -29.57 -35.88 24.17
C ASP A 34 -28.13 -35.96 24.72
N LEU A 35 -27.40 -34.84 24.74
CA LEU A 35 -26.03 -34.79 25.24
C LEU A 35 -25.96 -34.63 26.77
N PRO A 36 -24.85 -35.07 27.41
CA PRO A 36 -24.59 -34.78 28.82
C PRO A 36 -24.65 -33.27 29.15
N ALA A 37 -24.97 -32.96 30.41
CA ALA A 37 -25.25 -31.58 30.84
C ALA A 37 -24.08 -30.62 30.61
N GLU A 38 -22.83 -31.04 30.85
CA GLU A 38 -21.65 -30.23 30.57
C GLU A 38 -21.49 -29.88 29.08
N HIS A 39 -21.81 -30.81 28.17
CA HIS A 39 -21.72 -30.58 26.73
C HIS A 39 -22.83 -29.68 26.21
N ARG A 40 -24.04 -29.80 26.77
CA ARG A 40 -25.15 -28.88 26.46
C ARG A 40 -24.84 -27.45 26.88
N GLU A 41 -24.21 -27.26 28.03
CA GLU A 41 -23.80 -25.92 28.48
C GLU A 41 -22.69 -25.34 27.59
N PHE A 42 -21.71 -26.14 27.18
CA PHE A 42 -20.70 -25.72 26.21
C PHE A 42 -21.33 -25.32 24.86
N ILE A 43 -22.20 -26.18 24.30
CA ILE A 43 -22.88 -25.91 23.02
C ILE A 43 -23.78 -24.68 23.13
N ARG A 44 -24.46 -24.48 24.27
CA ARG A 44 -25.25 -23.28 24.56
C ARG A 44 -24.40 -22.02 24.55
N ARG A 45 -23.25 -22.02 25.24
CA ARG A 45 -22.33 -20.87 25.24
C ARG A 45 -21.76 -20.61 23.85
N ALA A 46 -21.41 -21.66 23.10
CA ALA A 46 -20.91 -21.55 21.74
C ALA A 46 -21.98 -21.01 20.77
N ALA A 47 -23.23 -21.49 20.89
CA ALA A 47 -24.38 -21.02 20.13
C ALA A 47 -24.73 -19.56 20.49
N GLN A 48 -24.69 -19.18 21.77
CA GLN A 48 -24.87 -17.79 22.21
C GLN A 48 -23.77 -16.87 21.69
N GLN A 49 -22.51 -17.32 21.68
CA GLN A 49 -21.43 -16.54 21.07
C GLN A 49 -21.60 -16.42 19.55
N LEU A 50 -22.08 -17.46 18.88
CA LEU A 50 -22.47 -17.42 17.47
C LEU A 50 -23.61 -16.45 17.22
N GLU A 51 -24.61 -16.40 18.11
CA GLU A 51 -25.77 -15.52 18.01
C GLU A 51 -25.39 -14.06 18.27
N ILE A 52 -24.56 -13.77 19.28
CA ILE A 52 -23.99 -12.43 19.52
C ILE A 52 -23.17 -11.98 18.31
N ARG A 53 -22.36 -12.87 17.73
CA ARG A 53 -21.65 -12.58 16.48
C ARG A 53 -22.65 -12.36 15.34
N ARG A 54 -23.64 -13.23 15.14
CA ARG A 54 -24.65 -13.10 14.09
C ARG A 54 -25.46 -11.81 14.23
N PHE A 55 -25.88 -11.40 15.42
CA PHE A 55 -26.62 -10.15 15.65
C PHE A 55 -25.75 -8.91 15.47
N GLY A 56 -24.47 -8.96 15.86
CA GLY A 56 -23.50 -7.93 15.47
C GLY A 56 -23.42 -7.83 13.94
N TRP A 57 -23.21 -8.96 13.28
CA TRP A 57 -23.12 -9.06 11.82
C TRP A 57 -24.41 -8.70 11.09
N VAL A 58 -25.61 -8.99 11.62
CA VAL A 58 -26.89 -8.68 10.98
C VAL A 58 -27.22 -7.21 11.16
N ARG A 59 -27.00 -6.62 12.34
CA ARG A 59 -27.18 -5.18 12.55
C ARG A 59 -26.19 -4.36 11.73
N ASP A 60 -24.96 -4.84 11.62
CA ASP A 60 -23.98 -4.22 10.74
C ASP A 60 -24.31 -4.53 9.28
N ALA A 61 -24.74 -5.75 8.92
CA ALA A 61 -25.17 -6.11 7.57
C ALA A 61 -26.38 -5.29 7.10
N GLU A 62 -27.32 -4.94 7.98
CA GLU A 62 -28.44 -4.05 7.67
C GLU A 62 -27.96 -2.62 7.41
N LYS A 63 -26.97 -2.14 8.17
CA LYS A 63 -26.28 -0.87 7.85
C LYS A 63 -25.48 -0.97 6.54
N TRP A 64 -24.80 -2.08 6.31
CA TRP A 64 -24.05 -2.37 5.08
C TRP A 64 -24.96 -2.47 3.86
N VAL A 65 -26.10 -3.12 3.98
CA VAL A 65 -27.12 -3.25 2.94
C VAL A 65 -27.78 -1.90 2.69
N ALA A 66 -28.07 -1.11 3.73
CA ALA A 66 -28.58 0.25 3.56
C ALA A 66 -27.54 1.24 2.98
N LEU A 67 -26.24 1.04 3.21
CA LEU A 67 -25.15 1.74 2.52
C LEU A 67 -24.96 1.21 1.08
N ALA A 68 -25.04 -0.11 0.86
CA ALA A 68 -24.82 -0.80 -0.40
C ALA A 68 -25.93 -0.52 -1.43
N ASP A 69 -27.20 -0.42 -0.99
CA ASP A 69 -28.37 -0.10 -1.83
C ASP A 69 -28.27 1.29 -2.49
N LYS A 70 -27.28 2.11 -2.10
CA LYS A 70 -27.00 3.44 -2.67
C LYS A 70 -25.55 3.61 -3.13
N GLN A 71 -24.72 2.56 -3.12
CA GLN A 71 -23.27 2.69 -3.26
C GLN A 71 -22.70 2.25 -4.59
N THR A 72 -21.63 2.97 -4.94
CA THR A 72 -20.75 2.70 -6.07
C THR A 72 -20.09 1.33 -5.88
N SER A 73 -20.40 0.40 -6.79
CA SER A 73 -19.78 -0.92 -6.87
C SER A 73 -18.35 -0.83 -7.43
N PRO A 74 -17.50 -1.86 -7.23
CA PRO A 74 -16.22 -1.94 -7.93
C PRO A 74 -16.39 -1.82 -9.45
N ALA A 75 -17.50 -2.30 -10.02
CA ALA A 75 -17.80 -2.19 -11.45
C ALA A 75 -17.92 -0.73 -11.91
N ASP A 76 -18.48 0.15 -11.08
CA ASP A 76 -18.62 1.57 -11.40
C ASP A 76 -17.28 2.29 -11.50
N VAL A 77 -16.26 1.88 -10.74
CA VAL A 77 -14.87 2.36 -10.91
C VAL A 77 -14.34 2.00 -12.30
N MET A 78 -14.69 0.81 -12.80
CA MET A 78 -14.18 0.30 -14.08
C MET A 78 -14.87 0.92 -15.28
N LEU A 79 -16.17 1.14 -15.12
CA LEU A 79 -17.03 1.72 -16.13
C LEU A 79 -16.99 3.25 -16.11
N ALA A 80 -16.32 3.85 -15.13
CA ALA A 80 -16.11 5.29 -15.05
C ALA A 80 -15.55 5.82 -16.37
N PRO A 81 -16.36 6.59 -17.15
CA PRO A 81 -15.96 7.02 -18.48
C PRO A 81 -14.89 8.11 -18.44
N ASP A 82 -14.71 8.75 -17.29
CA ASP A 82 -13.87 9.92 -17.09
C ASP A 82 -13.33 10.00 -15.64
N LEU A 83 -12.41 10.95 -15.41
CA LEU A 83 -11.82 11.20 -14.10
C LEU A 83 -12.86 11.63 -13.03
N PRO A 84 -13.84 12.51 -13.30
CA PRO A 84 -14.89 12.84 -12.34
C PRO A 84 -15.68 11.62 -11.85
N SER A 85 -16.05 10.71 -12.74
CA SER A 85 -16.77 9.49 -12.38
C SER A 85 -15.89 8.56 -11.55
N LEU A 86 -14.60 8.43 -11.92
CA LEU A 86 -13.63 7.67 -11.15
C LEU A 86 -13.47 8.24 -9.74
N ALA A 87 -13.45 9.57 -9.59
CA ALA A 87 -13.30 10.23 -8.29
C ALA A 87 -14.52 10.06 -7.39
N ARG A 88 -15.73 10.17 -7.94
CA ARG A 88 -16.95 9.86 -7.18
C ARG A 88 -16.92 8.43 -6.66
N ALA A 89 -16.56 7.47 -7.51
CA ALA A 89 -16.43 6.08 -7.11
C ALA A 89 -15.36 5.88 -6.04
N ALA A 90 -14.17 6.44 -6.25
CA ALA A 90 -13.06 6.38 -5.31
C ALA A 90 -13.44 6.94 -3.93
N SER A 91 -14.06 8.12 -3.89
CA SER A 91 -14.46 8.80 -2.67
C SER A 91 -15.51 8.01 -1.89
N SER A 92 -16.49 7.43 -2.59
CA SER A 92 -17.46 6.52 -1.96
C SER A 92 -16.79 5.31 -1.33
N MET A 93 -15.83 4.69 -2.03
CA MET A 93 -15.10 3.53 -1.51
C MET A 93 -14.17 3.87 -0.35
N THR A 94 -13.48 5.01 -0.38
CA THR A 94 -12.63 5.44 0.75
C THR A 94 -13.44 5.67 2.01
N ARG A 95 -14.60 6.37 1.91
CA ARG A 95 -15.50 6.59 3.06
C ARG A 95 -16.03 5.28 3.65
N LEU A 96 -16.36 4.32 2.78
CA LEU A 96 -16.79 2.98 3.21
C LEU A 96 -15.72 2.28 4.06
N VAL A 97 -14.46 2.45 3.66
CA VAL A 97 -13.33 1.79 4.29
C VAL A 97 -12.94 2.48 5.59
N GLU A 98 -12.93 3.81 5.62
CA GLU A 98 -12.77 4.57 6.86
C GLU A 98 -13.81 4.13 7.90
N HIS A 99 -15.05 3.87 7.47
CA HIS A 99 -16.09 3.36 8.36
C HIS A 99 -15.80 1.94 8.88
N THR A 100 -15.25 1.04 8.04
CA THR A 100 -14.83 -0.31 8.50
C THR A 100 -13.63 -0.33 9.43
N TYR A 101 -12.62 0.48 9.15
CA TYR A 101 -11.33 0.41 9.86
C TYR A 101 -11.38 1.04 11.25
N LEU A 102 -12.35 1.92 11.49
CA LEU A 102 -12.58 2.49 12.82
C LEU A 102 -13.16 1.47 13.81
N ASP A 103 -13.69 0.34 13.33
CA ASP A 103 -14.07 -0.80 14.18
C ASP A 103 -12.83 -1.68 14.47
N ARG A 104 -11.90 -1.11 15.23
CA ARG A 104 -10.54 -1.63 15.51
C ARG A 104 -10.49 -3.01 16.18
N ASP A 105 -11.61 -3.55 16.66
CA ASP A 105 -11.65 -4.86 17.34
C ASP A 105 -11.79 -6.04 16.37
N TYR A 106 -12.06 -5.80 15.08
CA TYR A 106 -12.12 -6.85 14.07
C TYR A 106 -10.73 -7.26 13.57
N ARG A 107 -9.98 -7.98 14.41
CA ARG A 107 -8.87 -8.84 13.97
C ARG A 107 -9.41 -10.14 13.35
N ALA A 108 -10.24 -10.02 12.31
CA ALA A 108 -10.58 -11.20 11.51
C ALA A 108 -9.29 -11.71 10.83
N PRO A 109 -8.85 -12.95 11.09
CA PRO A 109 -7.66 -13.49 10.47
C PRO A 109 -7.99 -13.77 9.01
N TRP A 110 -7.40 -12.98 8.10
CA TRP A 110 -7.32 -13.24 6.64
C TRP A 110 -8.66 -13.10 5.86
N SER A 111 -8.73 -12.76 4.58
CA SER A 111 -7.84 -12.09 3.60
C SER A 111 -8.55 -12.05 2.23
N GLY A 112 -9.89 -11.96 2.21
CA GLY A 112 -10.65 -12.34 1.01
C GLY A 112 -11.47 -11.25 0.33
N ASN A 113 -11.82 -10.14 0.99
CA ASN A 113 -12.96 -9.34 0.52
C ASN A 113 -12.76 -7.80 0.49
N TYR A 114 -11.58 -7.25 0.80
CA TYR A 114 -11.34 -5.80 0.58
C TYR A 114 -10.79 -5.53 -0.82
N ASP A 115 -11.47 -6.13 -1.78
CA ASP A 115 -10.99 -6.47 -3.11
C ASP A 115 -11.30 -5.32 -4.10
N GLY A 116 -12.43 -4.62 -3.88
CA GLY A 116 -12.76 -3.41 -4.62
C GLY A 116 -11.73 -2.28 -4.46
N LEU A 117 -11.12 -2.12 -3.28
CA LEU A 117 -10.09 -1.10 -3.07
C LEU A 117 -8.81 -1.40 -3.83
N ALA A 118 -8.47 -2.68 -3.96
CA ALA A 118 -7.35 -3.10 -4.77
C ALA A 118 -7.63 -2.82 -6.25
N GLY A 119 -8.88 -2.93 -6.68
CA GLY A 119 -9.37 -2.47 -8.00
C GLY A 119 -9.14 -0.98 -8.21
N LEU A 120 -9.64 -0.12 -7.31
CA LEU A 120 -9.41 1.33 -7.35
C LEU A 120 -7.92 1.69 -7.34
N ARG A 121 -7.14 1.05 -6.48
CA ARG A 121 -5.69 1.24 -6.42
C ARG A 121 -5.04 0.93 -7.76
N ALA A 122 -5.35 -0.23 -8.34
CA ALA A 122 -4.77 -0.65 -9.61
C ALA A 122 -5.19 0.27 -10.77
N ALA A 123 -6.43 0.75 -10.74
CA ALA A 123 -6.97 1.78 -11.63
C ALA A 123 -6.20 3.10 -11.54
N LEU A 124 -5.93 3.59 -10.33
CA LEU A 124 -5.15 4.81 -10.14
C LEU A 124 -3.66 4.61 -10.45
N ASP A 125 -3.12 3.41 -10.19
CA ASP A 125 -1.72 3.11 -10.42
C ASP A 125 -1.32 3.20 -11.89
N VAL A 126 -2.23 2.92 -12.83
CA VAL A 126 -1.99 3.03 -14.29
C VAL A 126 -2.12 4.45 -14.83
N LEU A 127 -2.65 5.40 -14.05
CA LEU A 127 -2.80 6.78 -14.51
C LEU A 127 -1.44 7.47 -14.62
N PRO A 128 -1.21 8.28 -15.67
CA PRO A 128 -0.03 9.12 -15.74
C PRO A 128 -0.06 10.19 -14.66
N VAL A 129 1.12 10.71 -14.31
CA VAL A 129 1.34 11.72 -13.27
C VAL A 129 0.41 12.93 -13.38
N ARG A 130 0.13 13.41 -14.61
CA ARG A 130 -0.77 14.55 -14.81
C ARG A 130 -2.22 14.21 -14.45
N ASP A 131 -2.67 13.03 -14.81
CA ASP A 131 -4.03 12.59 -14.54
C ASP A 131 -4.23 12.29 -13.05
N LEU A 132 -3.18 11.81 -12.36
CA LEU A 132 -3.17 11.73 -10.89
C LEU A 132 -3.37 13.10 -10.22
N LEU A 133 -2.69 14.15 -10.71
CA LEU A 133 -2.88 15.51 -10.16
C LEU A 133 -4.26 16.07 -10.49
N THR A 134 -4.76 15.86 -11.71
CA THR A 134 -6.13 16.24 -12.08
C THR A 134 -7.14 15.53 -11.19
N PHE A 135 -6.95 14.23 -10.95
CA PHE A 135 -7.76 13.45 -10.04
C PHE A 135 -7.73 14.01 -8.61
N ALA A 136 -6.55 14.35 -8.08
CA ALA A 136 -6.39 14.93 -6.75
C ALA A 136 -6.97 16.36 -6.57
N LYS A 137 -7.38 17.03 -7.65
CA LYS A 137 -8.08 18.32 -7.60
C LYS A 137 -9.59 18.19 -7.57
N LEU A 138 -10.11 17.00 -7.83
CA LEU A 138 -11.55 16.77 -7.82
C LEU A 138 -12.06 16.92 -6.38
N PRO A 139 -13.18 17.64 -6.15
CA PRO A 139 -13.68 17.95 -4.82
C PRO A 139 -14.05 16.71 -4.01
N GLU A 140 -14.30 15.58 -4.67
CA GLU A 140 -14.57 14.28 -4.04
C GLU A 140 -13.31 13.62 -3.48
N VAL A 141 -12.12 14.01 -3.97
CA VAL A 141 -10.84 13.44 -3.56
C VAL A 141 -10.27 14.30 -2.43
N THR A 142 -10.61 13.93 -1.19
CA THR A 142 -10.21 14.66 0.02
C THR A 142 -9.38 13.77 0.97
N GLY A 143 -8.94 14.34 2.09
CA GLY A 143 -8.27 13.62 3.18
C GLY A 143 -7.07 12.79 2.72
N ASP A 144 -6.98 11.56 3.23
CA ASP A 144 -5.85 10.68 3.02
C ASP A 144 -5.71 10.17 1.59
N LEU A 145 -6.83 10.03 0.86
CA LEU A 145 -6.79 9.65 -0.55
C LEU A 145 -6.07 10.74 -1.35
N ARG A 146 -6.46 12.01 -1.15
CA ARG A 146 -5.79 13.16 -1.81
C ARG A 146 -4.31 13.19 -1.46
N ALA A 147 -4.00 13.04 -0.17
CA ALA A 147 -2.64 13.01 0.34
C ALA A 147 -1.80 11.91 -0.33
N ALA A 148 -2.30 10.68 -0.40
CA ALA A 148 -1.63 9.55 -1.04
C ALA A 148 -1.44 9.74 -2.55
N VAL A 149 -2.46 10.25 -3.25
CA VAL A 149 -2.37 10.52 -4.70
C VAL A 149 -1.31 11.59 -4.97
N VAL A 150 -1.31 12.68 -4.19
CA VAL A 150 -0.35 13.77 -4.34
C VAL A 150 1.09 13.31 -4.06
N ARG A 151 1.33 12.53 -2.99
CA ARG A 151 2.66 11.95 -2.72
C ARG A 151 3.15 11.07 -3.88
N THR A 152 2.27 10.21 -4.39
CA THR A 152 2.56 9.31 -5.51
C THR A 152 2.89 10.10 -6.78
N ALA A 153 2.07 11.10 -7.11
CA ALA A 153 2.27 11.95 -8.27
C ALA A 153 3.57 12.78 -8.15
N TRP A 154 3.87 13.32 -6.97
CA TRP A 154 5.10 14.05 -6.70
C TRP A 154 6.34 13.18 -6.92
N LEU A 155 6.36 11.97 -6.34
CA LEU A 155 7.49 11.05 -6.46
C LEU A 155 7.71 10.65 -7.93
N ARG A 156 6.65 10.24 -8.63
CA ARG A 156 6.73 9.89 -10.05
C ARG A 156 7.22 11.08 -10.88
N ALA A 157 6.74 12.30 -10.62
CA ALA A 157 7.17 13.50 -11.35
C ALA A 157 8.66 13.79 -11.15
N TRP A 158 9.20 13.58 -9.94
CA TRP A 158 10.63 13.71 -9.67
C TRP A 158 11.43 12.64 -10.41
N LEU A 159 11.07 11.37 -10.25
CA LEU A 159 11.79 10.25 -10.84
C LEU A 159 11.79 10.29 -12.38
N LEU A 160 10.71 10.78 -12.99
CA LEU A 160 10.58 10.92 -14.44
C LEU A 160 11.14 12.25 -14.99
N GLY A 161 11.70 13.11 -14.14
CA GLY A 161 12.26 14.39 -14.56
C GLY A 161 11.22 15.40 -15.10
N LYS A 162 9.93 15.24 -14.76
CA LYS A 162 8.83 16.08 -15.25
C LYS A 162 8.76 17.42 -14.50
N LYS A 163 9.75 18.30 -14.70
CA LYS A 163 9.97 19.55 -13.93
C LYS A 163 8.71 20.42 -13.71
N LYS A 164 7.93 20.69 -14.77
CA LYS A 164 6.70 21.51 -14.67
C LYS A 164 5.65 20.83 -13.78
N VAL A 165 5.46 19.53 -13.97
CA VAL A 165 4.48 18.76 -13.21
C VAL A 165 4.94 18.55 -11.76
N LEU A 166 6.24 18.43 -11.54
CA LEU A 166 6.83 18.38 -10.20
C LEU A 166 6.58 19.66 -9.41
N ALA A 167 6.70 20.84 -10.03
CA ALA A 167 6.42 22.11 -9.34
C ALA A 167 4.94 22.20 -8.88
N GLU A 168 4.02 21.79 -9.75
CA GLU A 168 2.59 21.71 -9.41
C GLU A 168 2.32 20.69 -8.30
N ALA A 169 2.89 19.49 -8.42
CA ALA A 169 2.79 18.46 -7.40
C ALA A 169 3.36 18.92 -6.06
N THR A 170 4.47 19.69 -6.04
CA THR A 170 5.07 20.24 -4.82
C THR A 170 4.11 21.21 -4.13
N ALA A 171 3.42 22.07 -4.88
CA ALA A 171 2.42 22.98 -4.31
C ALA A 171 1.26 22.21 -3.66
N MET A 172 0.74 21.18 -4.35
CA MET A 172 -0.31 20.31 -3.79
C MET A 172 0.20 19.50 -2.58
N LEU A 173 1.47 19.08 -2.60
CA LEU A 173 2.07 18.31 -1.51
C LEU A 173 2.20 19.16 -0.23
N ARG A 174 2.58 20.43 -0.37
CA ARG A 174 2.61 21.39 0.77
C ARG A 174 1.22 21.59 1.39
N ASP A 175 0.18 21.59 0.57
CA ASP A 175 -1.20 21.74 1.03
C ASP A 175 -1.72 20.47 1.72
N ALA A 176 -1.49 19.31 1.11
CA ALA A 176 -1.92 18.02 1.65
C ALA A 176 -1.10 17.54 2.86
N HIS A 177 0.14 18.01 3.01
CA HIS A 177 1.07 17.64 4.07
C HIS A 177 1.81 18.85 4.65
N PRO A 178 1.14 19.64 5.52
CA PRO A 178 1.76 20.82 6.12
C PRO A 178 3.05 20.52 6.89
N GLU A 179 3.17 19.33 7.47
CA GLU A 179 4.36 18.86 8.19
C GLU A 179 5.59 18.70 7.29
N LEU A 180 5.41 18.56 5.97
CA LEU A 180 6.50 18.44 5.01
C LEU A 180 6.99 19.79 4.48
N LYS A 181 6.29 20.89 4.77
CA LYS A 181 6.61 22.23 4.24
C LYS A 181 8.07 22.64 4.48
N PRO A 182 8.65 22.51 5.70
CA PRO A 182 10.03 22.92 5.92
C PRO A 182 11.02 22.19 5.02
N ALA A 183 10.87 20.88 4.85
CA ALA A 183 11.77 20.11 3.99
C ALA A 183 11.57 20.42 2.49
N LEU A 184 10.34 20.80 2.09
CA LEU A 184 10.07 21.27 0.72
C LEU A 184 10.63 22.69 0.49
N ASP A 185 10.65 23.55 1.51
CA ASP A 185 11.32 24.86 1.48
C ASP A 185 12.84 24.71 1.30
N ASP A 186 13.46 23.76 2.01
CA ASP A 186 14.88 23.44 1.84
C ASP A 186 15.20 22.98 0.41
N ILE A 187 14.31 22.16 -0.18
CA ILE A 187 14.43 21.75 -1.59
C ILE A 187 14.33 22.96 -2.52
N ASP A 188 13.42 23.89 -2.29
CA ASP A 188 13.24 25.06 -3.17
C ASP A 188 14.35 26.10 -2.99
N ALA A 189 14.94 26.21 -1.79
CA ALA A 189 16.05 27.10 -1.49
C ALA A 189 17.39 26.67 -2.15
N ALA A 190 17.51 25.39 -2.54
CA ALA A 190 18.72 24.90 -3.18
C ALA A 190 18.96 25.55 -4.55
N ARG A 191 20.14 26.17 -4.70
CA ARG A 191 20.45 27.07 -5.84
C ARG A 191 20.74 26.35 -7.15
N THR A 192 21.33 25.16 -7.10
CA THR A 192 21.72 24.40 -8.30
C THR A 192 20.74 23.27 -8.58
N SER A 193 20.74 22.74 -9.80
CA SER A 193 19.95 21.54 -10.12
C SER A 193 20.41 20.32 -9.34
N ALA A 194 21.73 20.15 -9.16
CA ALA A 194 22.32 19.06 -8.38
C ALA A 194 21.92 19.14 -6.90
N ALA A 195 22.07 20.31 -6.27
CA ALA A 195 21.67 20.51 -4.88
C ALA A 195 20.16 20.23 -4.66
N ARG A 196 19.31 20.66 -5.61
CA ARG A 196 17.87 20.34 -5.57
C ARG A 196 17.58 18.85 -5.74
N HIS A 197 18.36 18.15 -6.55
CA HIS A 197 18.23 16.70 -6.70
C HIS A 197 18.63 15.97 -5.42
N HIS A 198 19.75 16.35 -4.82
CA HIS A 198 20.23 15.80 -3.55
C HIS A 198 19.26 16.06 -2.39
N ALA A 199 18.71 17.27 -2.30
CA ALA A 199 17.68 17.59 -1.31
C ALA A 199 16.42 16.72 -1.47
N ARG A 200 15.97 16.47 -2.71
CA ARG A 200 14.85 15.55 -2.99
C ARG A 200 15.17 14.10 -2.67
N LEU A 201 16.38 13.65 -2.99
CA LEU A 201 16.85 12.33 -2.64
C LEU A 201 16.81 12.11 -1.13
N LEU A 202 17.40 13.03 -0.36
CA LEU A 202 17.40 12.95 1.09
C LEU A 202 15.98 13.06 1.67
N PHE A 203 15.13 13.91 1.10
CA PHE A 203 13.72 13.99 1.46
C PHE A 203 13.01 12.65 1.29
N VAL A 204 13.17 11.97 0.14
CA VAL A 204 12.54 10.64 -0.07
C VAL A 204 13.14 9.58 0.86
N LEU A 205 14.45 9.60 1.09
CA LEU A 205 15.10 8.70 2.05
C LEU A 205 14.60 8.88 3.49
N ARG A 206 14.26 10.11 3.89
CA ARG A 206 13.69 10.40 5.22
C ARG A 206 12.20 10.06 5.32
N ASN A 207 11.50 9.94 4.18
CA ASN A 207 10.06 9.74 4.14
C ASN A 207 9.68 8.43 3.43
N PRO A 208 9.75 7.28 4.13
CA PRO A 208 9.45 5.97 3.54
C PRO A 208 8.01 5.81 3.04
N ALA A 209 7.07 6.70 3.38
CA ALA A 209 5.71 6.65 2.82
C ALA A 209 5.61 7.10 1.34
N PHE A 210 6.72 7.52 0.71
CA PHE A 210 6.76 7.91 -0.69
C PHE A 210 6.93 6.69 -1.60
N THR A 211 5.83 6.30 -2.24
CA THR A 211 5.72 5.10 -3.05
C THR A 211 5.34 5.47 -4.49
N ILE A 212 5.89 4.80 -5.50
CA ILE A 212 5.50 5.05 -6.91
C ILE A 212 4.13 4.45 -7.25
N ARG A 213 3.59 3.59 -6.38
CA ARG A 213 2.23 3.07 -6.45
C ARG A 213 1.40 3.68 -5.35
N LEU A 214 0.13 3.94 -5.60
CA LEU A 214 -0.79 4.45 -4.61
C LEU A 214 -0.93 3.46 -3.46
N PHE A 215 -0.79 3.94 -2.24
CA PHE A 215 -0.96 3.12 -1.03
C PHE A 215 -1.77 3.90 0.00
N VAL A 216 -3.10 3.81 -0.08
CA VAL A 216 -4.00 4.60 0.76
C VAL A 216 -4.03 4.03 2.19
N PHE A 217 -4.21 2.71 2.36
CA PHE A 217 -4.71 2.14 3.62
C PHE A 217 -3.69 1.94 4.75
N HIS A 218 -2.39 1.85 4.45
CA HIS A 218 -1.38 1.75 5.51
C HIS A 218 -0.76 3.10 5.88
N THR A 219 -1.17 4.18 5.22
CA THR A 219 -0.60 5.51 5.45
C THR A 219 -1.54 6.47 6.18
N GLN A 220 -2.84 6.13 6.29
CA GLN A 220 -3.90 6.99 6.85
C GLN A 220 -3.63 7.48 8.28
N HIS A 221 -2.77 6.79 9.03
CA HIS A 221 -2.45 7.17 10.41
C HIS A 221 -0.95 7.23 10.70
N ARG A 222 -0.13 7.21 9.65
CA ARG A 222 1.33 7.13 9.81
C ARG A 222 1.96 8.46 9.44
N ALA A 223 2.75 8.99 10.37
CA ALA A 223 3.67 10.07 10.04
C ALA A 223 4.53 9.65 8.83
N THR A 224 4.64 10.53 7.85
CA THR A 224 5.35 10.30 6.58
C THR A 224 6.79 9.81 6.76
N SER A 225 7.41 10.16 7.90
CA SER A 225 8.76 9.80 8.34
C SER A 225 8.88 8.52 9.18
N ALA A 226 7.78 8.03 9.78
CA ALA A 226 7.83 6.80 10.58
C ALA A 226 8.14 5.61 9.66
N PHE A 227 8.75 4.52 10.13
CA PHE A 227 8.97 3.28 9.35
C PHE A 227 7.85 2.25 9.57
N GLU A 228 7.44 1.53 8.52
CA GLU A 228 6.43 0.47 8.62
C GLU A 228 7.14 -0.86 8.80
N GLN A 229 6.99 -1.43 9.99
CA GLN A 229 7.68 -2.66 10.32
C GLN A 229 6.95 -3.89 9.79
N THR A 230 5.62 -3.81 9.65
CA THR A 230 4.75 -4.96 9.34
C THR A 230 4.54 -5.17 7.83
N HIS A 231 4.57 -4.10 7.04
CA HIS A 231 4.37 -4.12 5.58
C HIS A 231 5.60 -3.60 4.82
N ARG A 232 6.76 -4.24 4.99
CA ARG A 232 8.03 -3.82 4.37
C ARG A 232 8.02 -3.79 2.83
N ASN A 233 7.20 -4.60 2.17
CA ASN A 233 7.15 -4.57 0.70
C ASN A 233 6.37 -3.35 0.17
N ASP A 234 5.32 -2.92 0.87
CA ASP A 234 4.33 -2.03 0.29
C ASP A 234 4.17 -0.70 1.05
N GLY A 235 4.64 -0.66 2.31
CA GLY A 235 4.54 0.51 3.19
C GLY A 235 5.83 1.33 3.32
N ASN A 236 6.95 0.89 2.73
CA ASN A 236 8.23 1.61 2.74
C ASN A 236 8.82 1.70 1.33
N TRP A 237 8.87 2.91 0.78
CA TRP A 237 9.31 3.25 -0.56
C TRP A 237 8.61 2.42 -1.63
N TRP A 238 9.32 1.94 -2.64
CA TRP A 238 8.71 1.21 -3.74
C TRP A 238 9.46 -0.04 -4.16
N CYS A 239 8.65 -0.98 -4.63
CA CYS A 239 9.07 -2.16 -5.36
C CYS A 239 9.10 -1.85 -6.86
N SER A 240 9.77 -2.70 -7.62
CA SER A 240 9.90 -2.59 -9.06
C SER A 240 8.53 -2.47 -9.72
N TYR A 241 8.41 -1.52 -10.63
CA TYR A 241 7.14 -1.25 -11.29
C TYR A 241 6.97 -2.17 -12.49
N HIS A 242 6.49 -3.39 -12.28
CA HIS A 242 6.25 -4.33 -13.39
C HIS A 242 4.91 -4.03 -14.11
N PRO A 243 4.91 -3.63 -15.40
CA PRO A 243 3.68 -3.31 -16.12
C PRO A 243 2.73 -4.51 -16.22
N ILE A 244 3.30 -5.71 -16.39
CA ILE A 244 2.53 -6.96 -16.46
C ILE A 244 1.85 -7.26 -15.13
N ASP A 245 2.53 -7.05 -14.00
CA ASP A 245 1.92 -7.30 -12.69
C ASP A 245 0.87 -6.25 -12.36
N LEU A 246 1.08 -5.00 -12.77
CA LEU A 246 0.06 -3.97 -12.68
C LEU A 246 -1.17 -4.33 -13.52
N TYR A 247 -0.96 -4.77 -14.76
CA TYR A 247 -2.03 -5.23 -15.64
C TYR A 247 -2.77 -6.45 -15.07
N ARG A 248 -2.03 -7.43 -14.55
CA ARG A 248 -2.60 -8.61 -13.89
C ARG A 248 -3.31 -8.26 -12.60
N SER A 249 -2.81 -7.31 -11.82
CA SER A 249 -3.43 -6.88 -10.56
C SER A 249 -4.70 -6.12 -10.85
N ALA A 250 -4.64 -5.14 -11.77
CA ALA A 250 -5.82 -4.45 -12.29
C ALA A 250 -6.83 -5.49 -12.78
N ASN A 251 -6.49 -6.36 -13.72
CA ASN A 251 -7.42 -7.38 -14.17
C ASN A 251 -7.88 -8.33 -13.06
N ARG A 252 -7.01 -8.77 -12.15
CA ARG A 252 -7.42 -9.70 -11.09
C ARG A 252 -8.45 -9.07 -10.18
N TYR A 253 -8.21 -7.85 -9.69
CA TYR A 253 -9.12 -7.19 -8.75
C TYR A 253 -10.34 -6.64 -9.46
N LEU A 254 -10.16 -6.08 -10.65
CA LEU A 254 -11.27 -5.52 -11.41
C LEU A 254 -12.21 -6.64 -11.92
N VAL A 255 -11.67 -7.80 -12.30
CA VAL A 255 -12.44 -8.83 -13.02
C VAL A 255 -12.72 -10.04 -12.15
N GLY A 256 -11.75 -10.47 -11.35
CA GLY A 256 -11.92 -11.57 -10.41
C GLY A 256 -13.12 -11.29 -9.51
N ASP A 257 -13.24 -10.06 -9.00
CA ASP A 257 -14.31 -9.65 -8.09
C ASP A 257 -15.66 -9.54 -8.81
N ALA A 258 -15.69 -8.89 -9.98
CA ALA A 258 -16.92 -8.78 -10.75
C ALA A 258 -17.44 -10.16 -11.18
N LEU A 259 -16.55 -11.08 -11.59
CA LEU A 259 -16.91 -12.42 -12.05
C LEU A 259 -17.19 -13.41 -10.91
N THR A 260 -16.55 -13.28 -9.75
CA THR A 260 -16.95 -14.03 -8.54
C THR A 260 -18.32 -13.55 -8.07
N TRP A 261 -18.59 -12.25 -8.12
CA TRP A 261 -19.87 -11.66 -7.72
C TRP A 261 -21.03 -12.07 -8.66
N ILE A 262 -20.78 -12.17 -9.97
CA ILE A 262 -21.80 -12.54 -10.98
C ILE A 262 -21.98 -14.07 -11.13
N GLY A 263 -21.41 -14.89 -10.24
CA GLY A 263 -21.79 -16.31 -10.11
C GLY A 263 -20.84 -17.33 -10.76
N GLY A 264 -19.53 -17.13 -10.64
CA GLY A 264 -18.55 -18.21 -10.83
C GLY A 264 -18.09 -18.44 -12.28
N MET A 265 -17.98 -17.37 -13.08
CA MET A 265 -17.49 -17.49 -14.45
C MET A 265 -16.04 -18.02 -14.51
N ASN A 266 -15.80 -18.88 -15.51
CA ASN A 266 -14.57 -19.63 -15.71
C ASN A 266 -13.34 -18.71 -15.99
N PRO A 267 -12.17 -18.91 -15.35
CA PRO A 267 -10.96 -18.11 -15.57
C PRO A 267 -10.47 -18.03 -17.03
N ARG A 268 -11.00 -18.87 -17.93
CA ARG A 268 -10.71 -18.83 -19.38
C ARG A 268 -11.12 -17.52 -20.05
N TRP A 269 -12.10 -16.77 -19.53
CA TRP A 269 -12.50 -15.47 -20.06
C TRP A 269 -11.44 -14.37 -19.85
N ALA A 270 -10.46 -14.59 -18.97
CA ALA A 270 -9.33 -13.67 -18.79
C ALA A 270 -8.32 -13.67 -19.96
N ARG A 271 -8.50 -14.51 -21.00
CA ARG A 271 -7.60 -14.58 -22.17
C ARG A 271 -8.01 -13.71 -23.35
N ALA A 272 -9.32 -13.57 -23.60
CA ALA A 272 -9.77 -12.45 -24.42
C ALA A 272 -9.52 -11.23 -23.54
N ASP A 273 -8.73 -10.25 -23.95
CA ASP A 273 -8.48 -9.02 -23.18
C ASP A 273 -9.71 -8.10 -23.32
N PRO A 274 -10.84 -8.38 -22.64
CA PRO A 274 -12.11 -7.69 -22.87
C PRO A 274 -12.05 -6.27 -22.31
N PHE A 275 -10.94 -5.94 -21.63
CA PHE A 275 -10.75 -4.74 -20.85
C PHE A 275 -9.89 -3.73 -21.57
N ARG A 276 -9.21 -4.10 -22.67
CA ARG A 276 -8.54 -3.13 -23.55
C ARG A 276 -9.41 -1.91 -23.87
N ASP A 277 -10.73 -2.11 -23.94
CA ASP A 277 -11.70 -1.08 -24.28
C ASP A 277 -12.33 -0.34 -23.09
N LEU A 278 -12.06 -0.71 -21.83
CA LEU A 278 -12.59 0.06 -20.71
C LEU A 278 -12.00 1.48 -20.74
N PRO A 279 -12.78 2.51 -20.37
CA PRO A 279 -12.33 3.89 -20.40
C PRO A 279 -11.04 4.12 -19.60
N ILE A 280 -10.88 3.48 -18.45
CA ILE A 280 -9.68 3.62 -17.62
C ILE A 280 -8.41 3.13 -18.30
N TRP A 281 -8.51 2.10 -19.14
CA TRP A 281 -7.39 1.61 -19.93
C TRP A 281 -7.04 2.54 -21.09
N ARG A 282 -7.94 3.44 -21.50
CA ARG A 282 -7.63 4.49 -22.49
C ARG A 282 -6.87 5.66 -21.86
N MET A 283 -6.95 5.85 -20.54
CA MET A 283 -6.25 6.91 -19.80
C MET A 283 -4.79 6.58 -19.48
N ARG A 284 -4.32 5.36 -19.77
CA ARG A 284 -2.93 4.96 -19.47
C ARG A 284 -1.92 5.60 -20.43
N ASP A 285 -0.77 5.94 -19.89
CA ASP A 285 0.42 6.30 -20.67
C ASP A 285 1.45 5.16 -20.57
N PHE A 286 1.53 4.32 -21.61
CA PHE A 286 2.48 3.21 -21.63
C PHE A 286 3.94 3.67 -21.62
N ASN A 287 4.24 4.86 -22.16
CA ASN A 287 5.60 5.39 -22.12
C ASN A 287 5.98 5.76 -20.69
N GLU A 288 5.06 6.38 -19.95
CA GLU A 288 5.27 6.68 -18.53
C GLU A 288 5.41 5.40 -17.70
N ILE A 289 4.51 4.42 -17.90
CA ILE A 289 4.57 3.12 -17.22
C ILE A 289 5.90 2.40 -17.50
N SER A 290 6.36 2.41 -18.75
CA SER A 290 7.63 1.81 -19.14
C SER A 290 8.81 2.56 -18.52
N ALA A 291 8.77 3.90 -18.49
CA ALA A 291 9.81 4.70 -17.86
C ALA A 291 9.87 4.45 -16.34
N LEU A 292 8.71 4.32 -15.67
CA LEU A 292 8.64 3.96 -14.26
C LEU A 292 9.20 2.55 -14.00
N SER A 293 8.90 1.59 -14.88
CA SER A 293 9.45 0.24 -14.82
C SER A 293 10.98 0.23 -14.93
N ALA A 294 11.56 1.12 -15.73
CA ALA A 294 13.00 1.18 -15.97
C ALA A 294 13.80 1.70 -14.76
N ILE A 295 13.15 2.40 -13.82
CA ILE A 295 13.80 2.89 -12.58
C ILE A 295 14.23 1.72 -11.68
N GLY A 296 13.47 0.61 -11.70
CA GLY A 296 13.66 -0.51 -10.78
C GLY A 296 13.13 -0.23 -9.37
N ASN A 297 13.65 -0.95 -8.38
CA ASN A 297 13.23 -0.82 -6.98
C ASN A 297 13.97 0.27 -6.21
N ALA A 298 13.35 0.74 -5.12
CA ALA A 298 13.90 1.77 -4.27
C ALA A 298 15.26 1.41 -3.64
N PRO A 299 15.50 0.20 -3.11
CA PRO A 299 16.82 -0.20 -2.60
C PRO A 299 17.96 0.09 -3.56
N ASN A 300 17.85 -0.36 -4.81
CA ASN A 300 18.91 -0.21 -5.79
C ASN A 300 19.00 1.24 -6.28
N PHE A 301 17.86 1.85 -6.63
CA PHE A 301 17.83 3.22 -7.14
C PHE A 301 18.36 4.22 -6.10
N LEU A 302 17.79 4.24 -4.89
CA LEU A 302 18.17 5.21 -3.85
C LEU A 302 19.61 5.01 -3.39
N SER A 303 20.09 3.76 -3.28
CA SER A 303 21.51 3.51 -2.95
C SER A 303 22.45 4.00 -4.04
N ALA A 304 22.14 3.74 -5.31
CA ALA A 304 22.95 4.22 -6.43
C ALA A 304 23.00 5.75 -6.47
N GLN A 305 21.87 6.43 -6.23
CA GLN A 305 21.81 7.89 -6.17
C GLN A 305 22.61 8.45 -4.98
N SER A 306 22.52 7.84 -3.79
CA SER A 306 23.31 8.28 -2.62
C SER A 306 24.82 8.08 -2.83
N ILE A 307 25.23 6.99 -3.46
CA ILE A 307 26.63 6.73 -3.82
C ILE A 307 27.11 7.74 -4.86
N GLY A 308 26.30 8.01 -5.89
CA GLY A 308 26.60 9.02 -6.90
C GLY A 308 26.80 10.41 -6.28
N TRP A 309 25.92 10.83 -5.38
CA TRP A 309 26.08 12.08 -4.63
C TRP A 309 27.42 12.12 -3.88
N ALA A 310 27.79 11.06 -3.16
CA ALA A 310 29.08 11.01 -2.45
C ALA A 310 30.30 11.11 -3.40
N GLN A 311 30.18 10.63 -4.63
CA GLN A 311 31.24 10.71 -5.65
C GLN A 311 31.35 12.08 -6.31
N GLU A 312 30.25 12.85 -6.38
CA GLU A 312 30.23 14.21 -6.92
C GLU A 312 30.88 15.24 -5.98
N ILE A 313 30.93 14.93 -4.68
CA ILE A 313 31.46 15.83 -3.66
C ILE A 313 32.99 15.84 -3.68
N SER A 314 33.57 17.01 -3.90
CA SER A 314 35.03 17.18 -3.89
C SER A 314 35.59 17.07 -2.47
N TRP A 315 36.89 16.80 -2.34
CA TRP A 315 37.57 16.83 -1.04
C TRP A 315 37.50 18.23 -0.40
N LEU A 316 37.46 19.29 -1.20
CA LEU A 316 37.36 20.66 -0.73
C LEU A 316 35.98 20.94 -0.15
N ASP A 317 34.92 20.43 -0.78
CA ASP A 317 33.55 20.57 -0.25
C ASP A 317 33.42 19.86 1.10
N ARG A 318 34.02 18.68 1.26
CA ARG A 318 34.06 17.98 2.57
C ARG A 318 34.83 18.77 3.62
N TRP A 319 35.99 19.31 3.26
CA TRP A 319 36.79 20.13 4.17
C TRP A 319 36.04 21.40 4.61
N LEU A 320 35.25 21.99 3.70
CA LEU A 320 34.39 23.15 3.99
C LEU A 320 33.05 22.78 4.67
N GLY A 321 32.78 21.50 4.95
CA GLY A 321 31.52 21.05 5.54
C GLY A 321 30.30 21.26 4.65
N ARG A 322 30.46 21.26 3.32
CA ARG A 322 29.37 21.43 2.33
C ARG A 322 28.75 20.12 1.88
N ASP A 323 29.10 19.03 2.53
CA ASP A 323 28.61 17.68 2.32
C ASP A 323 27.50 17.28 3.30
N GLU A 324 26.84 18.29 3.90
CA GLU A 324 25.72 18.10 4.81
C GLU A 324 24.66 17.17 4.18
N GLY A 325 24.39 16.06 4.88
CA GLY A 325 23.40 15.07 4.46
C GLY A 325 23.93 13.90 3.62
N VAL A 326 25.16 13.92 3.10
CA VAL A 326 25.68 12.77 2.32
C VAL A 326 25.81 11.51 3.17
N ALA A 327 26.45 11.64 4.33
CA ALA A 327 26.60 10.53 5.28
C ALA A 327 25.24 9.99 5.75
N GLU A 328 24.26 10.87 5.96
CA GLU A 328 22.89 10.48 6.28
C GLU A 328 22.23 9.74 5.12
N ALA A 329 22.38 10.24 3.89
CA ALA A 329 21.80 9.62 2.70
C ALA A 329 22.35 8.21 2.47
N LEU A 330 23.65 7.99 2.72
CA LEU A 330 24.28 6.68 2.66
C LEU A 330 23.79 5.76 3.79
N HIS A 331 23.68 6.25 5.02
CA HIS A 331 23.08 5.50 6.14
C HIS A 331 21.65 5.05 5.81
N LEU A 332 20.81 5.99 5.33
CA LEU A 332 19.43 5.71 4.97
C LEU A 332 19.36 4.76 3.77
N ALA A 333 20.24 4.86 2.79
CA ALA A 333 20.34 3.91 1.67
C ALA A 333 20.60 2.48 2.17
N VAL A 334 21.54 2.28 3.10
CA VAL A 334 21.75 0.98 3.75
C VAL A 334 20.46 0.50 4.43
N ARG A 335 19.73 1.37 5.12
CA ARG A 335 18.46 0.99 5.78
C ARG A 335 17.33 0.67 4.81
N VAL A 336 17.22 1.36 3.66
CA VAL A 336 16.22 1.07 2.63
C VAL A 336 16.33 -0.41 2.22
N THR A 337 17.55 -0.94 2.09
CA THR A 337 17.79 -2.33 1.68
C THR A 337 17.27 -3.40 2.65
N SER A 338 16.94 -3.06 3.90
CA SER A 338 16.33 -4.03 4.84
C SER A 338 14.85 -3.83 5.07
N LEU A 339 14.35 -2.65 4.70
CA LEU A 339 13.01 -2.19 5.01
C LEU A 339 12.10 -2.10 3.78
N ALA A 340 12.66 -2.08 2.57
CA ALA A 340 11.91 -2.02 1.32
C ALA A 340 12.06 -3.33 0.53
N CYS A 341 10.92 -3.84 0.03
CA CYS A 341 10.86 -4.85 -1.02
C CYS A 341 11.74 -6.10 -0.85
N PRO A 342 11.77 -6.75 0.33
CA PRO A 342 12.56 -7.96 0.55
C PRO A 342 12.21 -9.14 -0.37
N ARG A 343 11.07 -9.11 -1.06
CA ARG A 343 10.63 -10.17 -1.98
C ARG A 343 11.17 -10.04 -3.41
N GLU A 344 11.77 -8.92 -3.76
CA GLU A 344 12.31 -8.68 -5.10
C GLU A 344 13.78 -9.08 -5.23
N THR A 345 14.38 -8.78 -6.38
CA THR A 345 15.79 -9.02 -6.73
C THR A 345 16.73 -8.72 -5.54
N PRO A 346 17.71 -9.59 -5.26
CA PRO A 346 18.71 -9.37 -4.23
C PRO A 346 19.37 -7.99 -4.32
N HIS A 347 19.28 -7.21 -3.25
CA HIS A 347 19.80 -5.84 -3.16
C HIS A 347 20.91 -5.71 -2.11
N GLY A 348 21.47 -6.84 -1.67
CA GLY A 348 22.61 -6.85 -0.75
C GLY A 348 23.88 -6.20 -1.32
N HIS A 349 24.06 -6.22 -2.64
CA HIS A 349 25.16 -5.52 -3.31
C HIS A 349 25.06 -4.00 -3.14
N ALA A 350 23.84 -3.44 -3.28
CA ALA A 350 23.57 -2.03 -3.07
C ALA A 350 23.80 -1.61 -1.61
N SER A 351 23.33 -2.45 -0.67
CA SER A 351 23.56 -2.27 0.77
C SER A 351 25.05 -2.21 1.10
N ARG A 352 25.82 -3.19 0.60
CA ARG A 352 27.28 -3.27 0.79
C ARG A 352 28.00 -2.06 0.20
N ALA A 353 27.65 -1.66 -1.02
CA ALA A 353 28.30 -0.55 -1.70
C ALA A 353 28.09 0.78 -0.94
N ALA A 354 26.86 1.07 -0.51
CA ALA A 354 26.56 2.28 0.27
C ALA A 354 27.29 2.26 1.63
N TYR A 355 27.31 1.11 2.30
CA TYR A 355 28.05 0.92 3.55
C TYR A 355 29.55 1.17 3.38
N GLN A 356 30.16 0.64 2.32
CA GLN A 356 31.59 0.81 2.05
C GLN A 356 31.95 2.28 1.82
N VAL A 357 31.14 3.02 1.06
CA VAL A 357 31.34 4.45 0.84
C VAL A 357 31.17 5.23 2.15
N LEU A 358 30.12 4.92 2.93
CA LEU A 358 29.87 5.56 4.23
C LEU A 358 31.07 5.40 5.18
N HIS A 359 31.58 4.19 5.34
CA HIS A 359 32.68 3.95 6.30
C HIS A 359 34.05 4.40 5.78
N ARG A 360 34.28 4.34 4.46
CA ARG A 360 35.54 4.82 3.88
C ARG A 360 35.66 6.34 3.95
N ASP A 361 34.62 7.05 3.56
CA ASP A 361 34.69 8.50 3.33
C ASP A 361 34.11 9.32 4.50
N TYR A 362 33.28 8.70 5.34
CA TYR A 362 32.53 9.34 6.42
C TYR A 362 32.57 8.55 7.75
N GLY A 363 33.62 7.74 7.95
CA GLY A 363 33.73 6.80 9.08
C GLY A 363 33.60 7.42 10.48
N ASP A 364 34.02 8.69 10.64
CA ASP A 364 33.97 9.38 11.93
C ASP A 364 32.60 10.02 12.26
N THR A 365 31.70 10.07 11.28
CA THR A 365 30.35 10.66 11.45
C THR A 365 29.47 9.80 12.36
N GLU A 366 28.45 10.42 12.96
CA GLU A 366 27.45 9.67 13.73
C GLU A 366 26.71 8.64 12.86
N TRP A 367 26.51 8.94 11.57
CA TRP A 367 25.82 8.06 10.63
C TRP A 367 26.58 6.76 10.35
N ALA A 368 27.90 6.82 10.20
CA ALA A 368 28.74 5.63 10.09
C ALA A 368 28.65 4.78 11.38
N LYS A 369 28.73 5.42 12.55
CA LYS A 369 28.59 4.76 13.87
C LYS A 369 27.23 4.07 14.05
N ARG A 370 26.16 4.69 13.56
CA ARG A 370 24.79 4.13 13.54
C ARG A 370 24.58 3.02 12.50
N THR A 371 25.59 2.73 11.66
CA THR A 371 25.52 1.73 10.59
C THR A 371 26.60 0.67 10.77
N PRO A 372 26.54 -0.21 11.77
CA PRO A 372 27.62 -1.17 12.05
C PRO A 372 27.74 -2.29 11.01
N TYR A 373 26.67 -2.60 10.28
CA TYR A 373 26.64 -3.66 9.26
C TYR A 373 25.85 -3.25 8.02
N TRP A 374 26.01 -4.03 6.95
CA TRP A 374 25.19 -3.99 5.75
C TRP A 374 24.35 -5.27 5.65
N TYR A 375 23.29 -5.25 4.83
CA TYR A 375 22.33 -6.34 4.73
C TYR A 375 22.62 -7.23 3.53
N HIS A 376 22.68 -8.54 3.75
CA HIS A 376 22.66 -9.52 2.68
C HIS A 376 21.20 -9.91 2.39
N SER A 377 20.51 -9.16 1.54
CA SER A 377 19.17 -9.54 1.09
C SER A 377 19.29 -10.41 -0.16
N GLY A 378 19.02 -11.70 0.02
CA GLY A 378 18.97 -12.76 -0.98
C GLY A 378 18.68 -14.04 -0.21
N ARG A 379 17.59 -14.74 -0.55
CA ARG A 379 17.28 -16.03 0.07
C ARG A 379 18.31 -17.08 -0.32
#